data_AF-A0A7V9QCS5-F1
#
_entry.id   AF-A0A7V9QCS5-F1
#
_cell.length_a   1.000
_cell.length_b   1.000
_cell.length_c   1.000
_cell.angle_alpha   90.00
_cell.angle_beta   90.00
_cell.angle_gamma   90.00
#
_symmetry.space_group_name_H-M   'P 1'
#
loop_
_entity.id
_entity.type
_entity.pdbx_description
1 polymer ?
#
loop_
_entity_poly.entity_id
_entity_poly.type
_entity_poly.pdbx_seq_one_letter_code
_entity_poly.pdbx_strand_id
1 'polypeptide(L)'
;MLFRLIAAEIQHRPGRAAFLLAGYALGVAVMVVLLAVGEAMLEQARDRTLIGGGDLVVVPAGISPDMLRAGGATSLFLGLDQARFLQHVIFESRRGRDEYGIVAASPILDGKLVSIEAGGRETLALASAEIPSRSAAAGATPQLLAGRWEDSDADREWAAPTAQQLYSRIDRLHLPPAAATGDSTWAEWHYFNVVLDDQRWVYVTLMLGGRVGVPGEWGGRVLLTIRDSEGHRSFERDFPDAVVQFDTTSPDLRFGDQAQVILRDGEYLVRASAGNSRVEMTVTPSPGRFFPPAQLGGTQLISGYVVPALHATARGTVCLPVCEEMDGKRAYHDHNWGVWRDVSWEWGAASSESVSLLYGVVRGDGGEEERLFAYVVDD
;
A
#
# COMPACT_ATOMS: atom_id res chain seq x y z
N MET A 1 -3.39 11.52 -73.94
CA MET A 1 -3.91 10.21 -74.39
C MET A 1 -4.92 9.63 -73.39
N LEU A 2 -4.63 9.64 -72.08
CA LEU A 2 -5.53 9.17 -71.01
C LEU A 2 -6.91 9.87 -70.94
N PHE A 3 -6.94 11.21 -71.02
CA PHE A 3 -8.19 11.99 -70.97
C PHE A 3 -9.16 11.69 -72.14
N ARG A 4 -8.64 11.32 -73.32
CA ARG A 4 -9.48 10.93 -74.47
C ARG A 4 -10.12 9.55 -74.27
N LEU A 5 -9.43 8.63 -73.59
CA LEU A 5 -9.96 7.31 -73.21
C LEU A 5 -11.04 7.42 -72.13
N ILE A 6 -10.84 8.28 -71.13
CA ILE A 6 -11.83 8.54 -70.08
C ILE A 6 -13.10 9.16 -70.66
N ALA A 7 -12.97 10.15 -71.55
CA ALA A 7 -14.12 10.78 -72.22
C ALA A 7 -14.91 9.79 -73.09
N ALA A 8 -14.22 8.89 -73.79
CA ALA A 8 -14.85 7.85 -74.61
C ALA A 8 -15.63 6.82 -73.77
N GLU A 9 -15.08 6.39 -72.64
CA GLU A 9 -15.72 5.42 -71.73
C GLU A 9 -16.94 6.03 -71.02
N ILE A 10 -16.87 7.31 -70.64
CA ILE A 10 -18.02 8.06 -70.08
C ILE A 10 -19.16 8.17 -71.10
N GLN A 11 -18.85 8.40 -72.38
CA GLN A 11 -19.85 8.48 -73.45
C GLN A 11 -20.46 7.12 -73.80
N HIS A 12 -19.71 6.03 -73.72
CA HIS A 12 -20.19 4.70 -74.11
C HIS A 12 -20.99 4.00 -73.00
N ARG A 13 -20.69 4.26 -71.72
CA ARG A 13 -21.36 3.62 -70.57
C ARG A 13 -21.63 4.60 -69.43
N PRO A 14 -22.52 5.59 -69.62
CA PRO A 14 -22.73 6.70 -68.68
C PRO A 14 -23.18 6.23 -67.30
N GLY A 15 -24.01 5.19 -67.21
CA GLY A 15 -24.50 4.64 -65.93
C GLY A 15 -23.39 4.01 -65.07
N ARG A 16 -22.45 3.29 -65.67
CA ARG A 16 -21.32 2.69 -64.94
C ARG A 16 -20.32 3.75 -64.48
N ALA A 17 -20.04 4.73 -65.33
CA ALA A 17 -19.18 5.86 -64.99
C ALA A 17 -19.77 6.69 -63.83
N ALA A 18 -21.08 6.99 -63.88
CA ALA A 18 -21.77 7.70 -62.80
C ALA A 18 -21.74 6.91 -61.48
N PHE A 19 -21.99 5.60 -61.52
CA PHE A 19 -21.93 4.74 -60.34
C PHE A 19 -20.53 4.71 -59.69
N LEU A 20 -19.48 4.56 -60.51
CA LEU A 20 -18.09 4.57 -60.01
C LEU A 20 -17.68 5.93 -59.44
N LEU A 21 -18.07 7.03 -60.09
CA LEU A 21 -17.80 8.38 -59.58
C LEU A 21 -18.55 8.66 -58.27
N ALA A 22 -19.81 8.23 -58.17
CA ALA A 22 -20.57 8.35 -56.93
C ALA A 22 -19.97 7.50 -55.80
N GLY A 23 -19.56 6.26 -56.08
CA GLY A 23 -18.87 5.39 -55.12
C GLY A 23 -17.53 5.97 -54.66
N TYR A 24 -16.74 6.53 -55.58
CA TYR A 24 -15.48 7.20 -55.26
C TYR A 24 -15.70 8.46 -54.41
N ALA A 25 -16.65 9.31 -54.80
CA ALA A 25 -16.99 10.52 -54.04
C ALA A 25 -17.50 10.19 -52.64
N LEU A 26 -18.32 9.14 -52.49
CA LEU A 26 -18.76 8.65 -51.18
C LEU A 26 -17.59 8.13 -50.35
N GLY A 27 -16.69 7.34 -50.94
CA GLY A 27 -15.50 6.84 -50.25
C GLY A 27 -14.58 7.97 -49.78
N VAL A 28 -14.36 8.99 -50.61
CA VAL A 28 -13.59 10.18 -50.24
C VAL A 28 -14.30 10.97 -49.14
N ALA A 29 -15.62 11.17 -49.22
CA ALA A 29 -16.39 11.87 -48.21
C ALA A 29 -16.32 11.16 -46.85
N VAL A 30 -16.47 9.84 -46.81
CA VAL A 30 -16.32 9.03 -45.59
C VAL A 30 -14.90 9.17 -45.03
N MET A 31 -13.87 9.10 -45.88
CA MET A 31 -12.49 9.24 -45.44
C MET A 31 -12.20 10.63 -44.85
N VAL A 32 -12.73 11.70 -45.44
CA VAL A 32 -12.63 13.07 -44.91
C VAL A 32 -13.31 13.19 -43.55
N VAL A 33 -14.50 12.60 -43.39
CA VAL A 33 -15.20 12.59 -42.09
C VAL A 33 -14.40 11.82 -41.04
N LEU A 34 -13.85 10.66 -41.38
CA LEU A 34 -13.02 9.88 -40.46
C LEU A 34 -11.73 10.60 -40.07
N LEU A 35 -11.09 11.31 -41.01
CA LEU A 35 -9.93 12.16 -40.72
C LEU A 35 -10.30 13.32 -39.79
N ALA A 36 -11.44 13.97 -40.02
CA ALA A 36 -11.92 15.06 -39.17
C ALA A 36 -12.27 14.58 -37.75
N VAL A 37 -12.88 13.39 -37.61
CA VAL A 37 -13.10 12.76 -36.30
C VAL A 37 -11.77 12.41 -35.64
N GLY A 38 -10.82 11.88 -36.40
CA GLY A 38 -9.47 11.57 -35.90
C GLY A 38 -8.74 12.81 -35.41
N GLU A 39 -8.85 13.93 -36.13
CA GLU A 39 -8.24 15.21 -35.77
C GLU A 39 -8.91 15.83 -34.53
N ALA A 40 -10.25 15.78 -34.45
CA ALA A 40 -11.00 16.21 -33.28
C ALA A 40 -10.66 15.36 -32.03
N MET A 41 -10.52 14.04 -32.18
CA MET A 41 -10.06 13.17 -31.11
C MET A 41 -8.61 13.48 -30.70
N LEU A 42 -7.74 13.84 -31.64
CA LEU A 42 -6.35 14.20 -31.37
C LEU A 42 -6.23 15.57 -30.67
N GLU A 43 -7.08 16.52 -31.05
CA GLU A 43 -7.16 17.85 -30.45
C GLU A 43 -7.75 17.78 -29.05
N GLN A 44 -8.80 16.97 -28.86
CA GLN A 44 -9.32 16.60 -27.55
C GLN A 44 -8.24 15.91 -26.70
N ALA A 45 -7.50 14.93 -27.22
CA ALA A 45 -6.42 14.28 -26.47
C ALA A 45 -5.25 15.22 -26.09
N ARG A 46 -5.09 16.37 -26.77
CA ARG A 46 -4.07 17.39 -26.48
C ARG A 46 -4.52 18.45 -25.47
N ASP A 47 -5.82 18.51 -25.17
CA ASP A 47 -6.34 19.47 -24.20
C ASP A 47 -5.96 19.03 -22.78
N ARG A 48 -5.20 19.92 -22.10
CA ARG A 48 -4.70 19.71 -20.74
C ARG A 48 -5.83 19.61 -19.70
N THR A 49 -7.04 20.05 -20.04
CA THR A 49 -8.19 20.09 -19.14
C THR A 49 -8.96 18.77 -19.03
N LEU A 50 -8.68 17.78 -19.89
CA LEU A 50 -9.43 16.51 -19.92
C LEU A 50 -8.98 15.46 -18.91
N ILE A 51 -7.83 15.64 -18.26
CA ILE A 51 -7.57 14.93 -17.01
C ILE A 51 -8.06 15.86 -15.90
N GLY A 52 -9.28 15.63 -15.41
CA GLY A 52 -9.72 16.28 -14.18
C GLY A 52 -8.76 15.87 -13.06
N GLY A 53 -7.97 16.80 -12.54
CA GLY A 53 -6.99 16.46 -11.50
C GLY A 53 -5.80 17.41 -11.33
N GLY A 54 -6.06 18.71 -11.17
CA GLY A 54 -5.05 19.67 -10.67
C GLY A 54 -3.73 19.75 -11.45
N ASP A 55 -2.70 20.28 -10.80
CA ASP A 55 -1.37 20.50 -11.39
C ASP A 55 -0.49 19.22 -11.42
N LEU A 56 -0.89 18.17 -10.70
CA LEU A 56 -0.15 16.90 -10.55
C LEU A 56 -1.10 15.71 -10.62
N VAL A 57 -0.83 14.78 -11.55
CA VAL A 57 -1.56 13.51 -11.69
C VAL A 57 -0.62 12.36 -11.34
N VAL A 58 -1.00 11.54 -10.36
CA VAL A 58 -0.23 10.35 -9.95
C VAL A 58 -0.89 9.10 -10.51
N VAL A 59 -0.09 8.27 -11.19
CA VAL A 59 -0.53 7.03 -11.85
C VAL A 59 0.33 5.85 -11.42
N PRO A 60 -0.20 4.61 -11.43
CA PRO A 60 0.60 3.43 -11.16
C PRO A 60 1.81 3.33 -12.10
N ALA A 61 2.91 2.79 -11.57
CA ALA A 61 4.12 2.56 -12.36
C ALA A 61 3.82 1.69 -13.59
N GLY A 62 4.38 2.08 -14.74
CA GLY A 62 4.17 1.40 -16.03
C GLY A 62 2.95 1.89 -16.82
N ILE A 63 2.15 2.82 -16.27
CA ILE A 63 1.01 3.42 -16.98
C ILE A 63 1.39 4.79 -17.51
N SER A 64 1.21 5.01 -18.81
CA SER A 64 1.40 6.33 -19.40
C SER A 64 0.20 7.23 -19.05
N PRO A 65 0.43 8.47 -18.58
CA PRO A 65 -0.64 9.47 -18.44
C PRO A 65 -1.43 9.69 -19.74
N ASP A 66 -0.83 9.46 -20.91
CA ASP A 66 -1.51 9.57 -22.20
C ASP A 66 -2.55 8.47 -22.42
N MET A 67 -2.42 7.31 -21.75
CA MET A 67 -3.43 6.24 -21.77
C MET A 67 -4.70 6.63 -21.02
N LEU A 68 -4.60 7.53 -20.02
CA LEU A 68 -5.76 8.10 -19.33
C LEU A 68 -6.54 9.07 -20.23
N ARG A 69 -5.84 9.77 -21.14
CA ARG A 69 -6.41 10.81 -22.02
C ARG A 69 -7.24 10.27 -23.16
N ALA A 70 -6.84 9.13 -23.73
CA ALA A 70 -7.43 8.60 -24.97
C ALA A 70 -8.78 7.86 -24.79
N GLY A 71 -9.42 7.95 -23.62
CA GLY A 71 -10.71 7.29 -23.34
C GLY A 71 -10.67 5.76 -23.27
N GLY A 72 -9.58 5.11 -23.71
CA GLY A 72 -9.37 3.66 -23.62
C GLY A 72 -9.21 3.14 -22.20
N ALA A 73 -8.96 4.03 -21.23
CA ALA A 73 -8.81 3.70 -19.82
C ALA A 73 -10.03 4.07 -18.95
N THR A 74 -11.13 4.61 -19.50
CA THR A 74 -12.36 4.84 -18.71
C THR A 74 -12.99 3.53 -18.19
N SER A 75 -12.55 2.39 -18.71
CA SER A 75 -12.85 1.04 -18.21
C SER A 75 -11.71 0.39 -17.40
N LEU A 76 -10.54 1.03 -17.28
CA LEU A 76 -9.41 0.53 -16.52
C LEU A 76 -9.45 1.15 -15.13
N PHE A 77 -9.96 0.39 -14.17
CA PHE A 77 -9.94 0.77 -12.76
C PHE A 77 -8.51 0.70 -12.23
N LEU A 78 -7.81 1.83 -12.24
CA LEU A 78 -6.45 1.92 -11.73
C LEU A 78 -6.49 2.31 -10.25
N GLY A 79 -5.99 1.41 -9.40
CA GLY A 79 -5.74 1.69 -8.00
C GLY A 79 -4.33 2.21 -7.81
N LEU A 80 -4.16 3.22 -6.95
CA LEU A 80 -2.84 3.58 -6.45
C LEU A 80 -2.54 2.70 -5.23
N ASP A 81 -1.56 1.81 -5.35
CA ASP A 81 -1.03 1.09 -4.20
C ASP A 81 -0.54 2.10 -3.17
N GLN A 82 -0.86 1.85 -1.91
CA GLN A 82 -0.49 2.75 -0.80
C GLN A 82 -1.02 4.19 -0.94
N ALA A 83 -2.16 4.41 -1.63
CA ALA A 83 -2.77 5.75 -1.79
C ALA A 83 -2.91 6.53 -0.47
N ARG A 84 -3.30 5.84 0.60
CA ARG A 84 -3.41 6.43 1.95
C ARG A 84 -2.06 6.91 2.49
N PHE A 85 -1.01 6.13 2.29
CA PHE A 85 0.35 6.52 2.68
C PHE A 85 0.81 7.74 1.88
N LEU A 86 0.62 7.74 0.56
CA LEU A 86 0.96 8.89 -0.29
C LEU A 86 0.22 10.15 0.18
N GLN A 87 -1.06 10.03 0.49
CA GLN A 87 -1.83 11.15 1.02
C GLN A 87 -1.26 11.65 2.35
N HIS A 88 -1.07 10.77 3.34
CA HIS A 88 -0.70 11.19 4.69
C HIS A 88 0.77 11.62 4.83
N VAL A 89 1.69 10.95 4.13
CA VAL A 89 3.14 11.11 4.31
C VAL A 89 3.77 11.98 3.22
N ILE A 90 3.17 12.07 2.03
CA ILE A 90 3.72 12.89 0.94
C ILE A 90 2.89 14.16 0.72
N PHE A 91 1.58 14.04 0.48
CA PHE A 91 0.78 15.20 0.06
C PHE A 91 0.36 16.09 1.23
N GLU A 92 -0.04 15.48 2.35
CA GLU A 92 -0.50 16.20 3.54
C GLU A 92 0.61 16.38 4.59
N SER A 93 1.82 15.91 4.31
CA SER A 93 2.96 16.17 5.19
C SER A 93 3.39 17.62 5.12
N ARG A 94 4.23 18.02 6.09
CA ARG A 94 4.85 19.34 6.10
C ARG A 94 5.65 19.56 4.82
N ARG A 95 6.42 18.57 4.39
CA ARG A 95 7.18 18.59 3.15
C ARG A 95 6.28 18.80 1.92
N GLY A 96 5.15 18.10 1.86
CA GLY A 96 4.14 18.30 0.82
C GLY A 96 3.70 19.75 0.66
N ARG A 97 3.44 20.41 1.79
CA ARG A 97 3.05 21.84 1.81
C ARG A 97 4.22 22.77 1.51
N ASP A 98 5.34 22.60 2.21
CA ASP A 98 6.44 23.57 2.23
C ASP A 98 7.31 23.48 0.96
N GLU A 99 7.56 22.26 0.44
CA GLU A 99 8.43 22.03 -0.73
C GLU A 99 7.64 21.94 -2.04
N TYR A 100 6.47 21.27 -2.03
CA TYR A 100 5.68 21.05 -3.24
C TYR A 100 4.49 21.99 -3.40
N GLY A 101 4.20 22.84 -2.40
CA GLY A 101 3.10 23.80 -2.47
C GLY A 101 1.72 23.15 -2.49
N ILE A 102 1.60 21.89 -2.02
CA ILE A 102 0.34 21.15 -2.05
C ILE A 102 -0.58 21.74 -0.98
N VAL A 103 -1.67 22.38 -1.42
CA VAL A 103 -2.66 23.01 -0.53
C VAL A 103 -3.66 21.98 -0.01
N ALA A 104 -4.09 21.05 -0.87
CA ALA A 104 -5.03 19.99 -0.53
C ALA A 104 -4.85 18.80 -1.49
N ALA A 105 -5.16 17.60 -1.01
CA ALA A 105 -5.26 16.39 -1.80
C ALA A 105 -6.61 15.70 -1.53
N SER A 106 -7.29 15.27 -2.59
CA SER A 106 -8.55 14.54 -2.50
C SER A 106 -8.42 13.19 -3.20
N PRO A 107 -8.70 12.07 -2.51
CA PRO A 107 -8.78 10.78 -3.17
C PRO A 107 -10.10 10.67 -3.95
N ILE A 108 -10.02 10.17 -5.17
CA ILE A 108 -11.17 10.01 -6.06
C ILE A 108 -11.22 8.57 -6.56
N LEU A 109 -12.40 7.96 -6.46
CA LEU A 109 -12.76 6.76 -7.20
C LEU A 109 -13.68 7.21 -8.33
N ASP A 110 -13.26 7.05 -9.57
CA ASP A 110 -14.03 7.51 -10.72
C ASP A 110 -14.58 6.35 -11.56
N GLY A 111 -15.75 6.56 -12.16
CA GLY A 111 -16.30 5.72 -13.23
C GLY A 111 -16.64 4.27 -12.83
N LYS A 112 -16.95 3.97 -11.56
CA LYS A 112 -17.34 2.63 -11.12
C LYS A 112 -18.71 2.26 -11.67
N LEU A 113 -18.80 1.19 -12.45
CA LEU A 113 -20.09 0.67 -12.91
C LEU A 113 -20.85 0.08 -11.71
N VAL A 114 -22.03 0.62 -11.45
CA VAL A 114 -22.95 0.17 -10.40
C VAL A 114 -24.29 -0.19 -11.01
N SER A 115 -24.97 -1.16 -10.39
CA SER A 115 -26.36 -1.45 -10.68
C SER A 115 -27.26 -0.75 -9.67
N ILE A 116 -28.25 -0.03 -10.16
CA ILE A 116 -29.24 0.67 -9.34
C ILE A 116 -30.58 0.00 -9.58
N GLU A 117 -31.14 -0.57 -8.51
CA GLU A 117 -32.52 -1.08 -8.51
C GLU A 117 -33.45 -0.04 -7.90
N ALA A 118 -34.42 0.43 -8.68
CA ALA A 118 -35.45 1.35 -8.21
C ALA A 118 -36.80 0.99 -8.83
N GLY A 119 -37.83 0.81 -7.98
CA GLY A 119 -39.18 0.48 -8.43
C GLY A 119 -39.28 -0.83 -9.22
N GLY A 120 -38.45 -1.82 -8.92
CA GLY A 120 -38.41 -3.12 -9.61
C GLY A 120 -37.76 -3.09 -11.00
N ARG A 121 -37.05 -2.01 -11.35
CA ARG A 121 -36.25 -1.90 -12.58
C ARG A 121 -34.78 -1.73 -12.23
N GLU A 122 -33.94 -2.55 -12.84
CA GLU A 122 -32.49 -2.47 -12.76
C GLU A 122 -31.97 -1.52 -13.86
N THR A 123 -31.09 -0.58 -13.49
CA THR A 123 -30.41 0.33 -14.42
C THR A 123 -28.93 0.38 -14.09
N LEU A 124 -28.08 0.28 -15.11
CA LEU A 124 -26.63 0.49 -14.95
C LEU A 124 -26.31 1.98 -14.91
N ALA A 125 -25.44 2.37 -14.00
CA ALA A 125 -24.92 3.72 -13.87
C ALA A 125 -23.41 3.70 -13.65
N LEU A 126 -22.75 4.80 -14.00
CA LEU A 126 -21.37 5.06 -13.56
C LEU A 126 -21.44 5.91 -12.29
N ALA A 127 -20.75 5.48 -11.25
CA ALA A 127 -20.66 6.14 -9.97
C ALA A 127 -19.22 6.56 -9.70
N SER A 128 -19.08 7.77 -9.17
CA SER A 128 -17.82 8.28 -8.65
C SER A 128 -17.97 8.54 -7.16
N ALA A 129 -16.90 8.40 -6.41
CA ALA A 129 -16.86 8.62 -4.97
C ALA A 129 -15.62 9.44 -4.60
N GLU A 130 -15.84 10.44 -3.75
CA GLU A 130 -14.78 11.29 -3.20
C GLU A 130 -15.07 11.48 -1.72
N ILE A 131 -14.04 11.87 -0.96
CA ILE A 131 -14.22 12.28 0.43
C ILE A 131 -14.72 13.73 0.45
N PRO A 132 -15.95 14.02 0.93
CA PRO A 132 -16.57 15.35 0.79
C PRO A 132 -15.70 16.50 1.31
N SER A 133 -15.12 16.37 2.50
CA SER A 133 -14.26 17.40 3.09
C SER A 133 -12.99 17.65 2.29
N ARG A 134 -12.41 16.60 1.69
CA ARG A 134 -11.18 16.68 0.91
C ARG A 134 -11.43 17.23 -0.49
N SER A 135 -12.54 16.84 -1.11
CA SER A 135 -13.01 17.43 -2.37
C SER A 135 -13.25 18.94 -2.22
N ALA A 136 -13.91 19.35 -1.13
CA ALA A 136 -14.11 20.76 -0.82
C ALA A 136 -12.78 21.50 -0.59
N ALA A 137 -11.84 20.90 0.14
CA ALA A 137 -10.51 21.49 0.34
C ALA A 137 -9.72 21.66 -0.97
N ALA A 138 -9.90 20.74 -1.92
CA ALA A 138 -9.33 20.82 -3.26
C ALA A 138 -10.10 21.77 -4.21
N GLY A 139 -11.19 22.39 -3.76
CA GLY A 139 -12.03 23.26 -4.58
C GLY A 139 -12.85 22.51 -5.64
N ALA A 140 -13.07 21.20 -5.44
CA ALA A 140 -13.68 20.29 -6.40
C ALA A 140 -15.09 19.82 -6.01
N THR A 141 -15.77 20.48 -5.07
CA THR A 141 -17.10 20.06 -4.59
C THR A 141 -18.10 19.89 -5.73
N PRO A 142 -18.60 18.67 -6.03
CA PRO A 142 -19.67 18.44 -6.99
C PRO A 142 -20.96 19.19 -6.65
N GLN A 143 -21.70 19.51 -7.70
CA GLN A 143 -23.06 20.02 -7.58
C GLN A 143 -24.02 18.88 -7.18
N LEU A 144 -24.62 18.99 -6.00
CA LEU A 144 -25.59 18.01 -5.53
C LEU A 144 -26.97 18.26 -6.14
N LEU A 145 -27.54 17.24 -6.78
CA LEU A 145 -28.93 17.27 -7.26
C LEU A 145 -29.93 17.09 -6.11
N ALA A 146 -29.58 16.28 -5.11
CA ALA A 146 -30.41 16.02 -3.93
C ALA A 146 -29.55 15.52 -2.75
N GLY A 147 -30.07 15.69 -1.53
CA GLY A 147 -29.47 15.14 -0.32
C GLY A 147 -28.40 16.03 0.33
N ARG A 148 -27.58 15.40 1.17
CA ARG A 148 -26.38 15.98 1.79
C ARG A 148 -25.18 15.11 1.46
N TRP A 149 -24.02 15.74 1.40
CA TRP A 149 -22.76 15.07 1.11
C TRP A 149 -21.74 15.50 2.15
N GLU A 150 -21.58 14.67 3.17
CA GLU A 150 -20.79 14.90 4.37
C GLU A 150 -19.95 13.65 4.65
N ASP A 151 -18.79 13.81 5.28
CA ASP A 151 -17.89 12.70 5.59
C ASP A 151 -18.58 11.65 6.46
N SER A 152 -18.52 10.41 6.02
CA SER A 152 -18.85 9.24 6.85
C SER A 152 -17.73 8.93 7.85
N ASP A 153 -18.00 8.04 8.80
CA ASP A 153 -16.97 7.53 9.72
C ASP A 153 -15.81 6.85 8.96
N ALA A 154 -16.13 6.15 7.87
CA ALA A 154 -15.13 5.51 7.01
C ALA A 154 -14.28 6.55 6.25
N ASP A 155 -14.87 7.67 5.84
CA ASP A 155 -14.14 8.77 5.22
C ASP A 155 -13.18 9.42 6.21
N ARG A 156 -13.63 9.66 7.45
CA ARG A 156 -12.76 10.18 8.53
C ARG A 156 -11.62 9.22 8.85
N GLU A 157 -11.89 7.91 8.94
CA GLU A 157 -10.85 6.91 9.18
C GLU A 157 -9.88 6.73 7.99
N TRP A 158 -10.34 7.02 6.78
CA TRP A 158 -9.50 7.03 5.59
C TRP A 158 -8.58 8.27 5.63
N ALA A 159 -9.17 9.45 5.84
CA ALA A 159 -8.55 10.76 5.68
C ALA A 159 -7.75 11.25 6.89
N ALA A 160 -8.08 10.82 8.10
CA ALA A 160 -7.41 11.23 9.33
C ALA A 160 -7.58 10.14 10.39
N PRO A 161 -7.00 8.94 10.19
CA PRO A 161 -7.09 7.87 11.17
C PRO A 161 -6.48 8.28 12.50
N THR A 162 -7.07 7.85 13.61
CA THR A 162 -6.38 7.85 14.90
C THR A 162 -5.14 6.96 14.84
N ALA A 163 -4.17 7.17 15.74
CA ALA A 163 -2.99 6.31 15.81
C ALA A 163 -3.36 4.82 15.99
N GLN A 164 -4.37 4.52 16.81
CA GLN A 164 -4.91 3.16 16.95
C GLN A 164 -5.39 2.59 15.61
N GLN A 165 -6.20 3.34 14.85
CA GLN A 165 -6.73 2.89 13.56
C GLN A 165 -5.63 2.73 12.50
N LEU A 166 -4.66 3.65 12.46
CA LEU A 166 -3.52 3.58 11.56
C LEU A 166 -2.71 2.30 11.81
N TYR A 167 -2.26 2.10 13.06
CA TYR A 167 -1.40 0.98 13.43
C TYR A 167 -2.14 -0.36 13.38
N SER A 168 -3.41 -0.42 13.80
CA SER A 168 -4.22 -1.66 13.65
C SER A 168 -4.33 -2.07 12.18
N ARG A 169 -4.41 -1.10 11.26
CA ARG A 169 -4.57 -1.37 9.84
C ARG A 169 -3.27 -1.81 9.18
N ILE A 170 -2.16 -1.12 9.44
CA ILE A 170 -0.89 -1.40 8.76
C ILE A 170 -0.15 -2.59 9.37
N ASP A 171 -0.36 -2.86 10.66
CA ASP A 171 0.42 -3.84 11.42
C ASP A 171 -0.36 -5.09 11.81
N ARG A 172 -1.58 -5.27 11.28
CA ARG A 172 -2.39 -6.47 11.56
C ARG A 172 -1.70 -7.76 11.18
N LEU A 173 -2.04 -8.82 11.90
CA LEU A 173 -1.61 -10.17 11.56
C LEU A 173 -2.37 -10.74 10.35
N HIS A 174 -1.79 -11.75 9.72
CA HIS A 174 -2.27 -12.35 8.49
C HIS A 174 -2.45 -13.86 8.62
N LEU A 175 -3.55 -14.36 8.07
CA LEU A 175 -3.64 -15.78 7.75
C LEU A 175 -2.82 -16.06 6.49
N PRO A 176 -2.22 -17.26 6.36
CA PRO A 176 -1.57 -17.66 5.12
C PRO A 176 -2.53 -17.48 3.95
N PRO A 177 -2.13 -16.78 2.87
CA PRO A 177 -2.96 -16.70 1.67
C PRO A 177 -3.21 -18.09 1.07
N ALA A 178 -4.17 -18.20 0.16
CA ALA A 178 -4.52 -19.48 -0.48
C ALA A 178 -3.30 -20.24 -1.05
N ALA A 179 -2.33 -19.50 -1.62
CA ALA A 179 -1.11 -20.06 -2.19
C ALA A 179 -0.11 -20.60 -1.14
N ALA A 180 -0.21 -20.18 0.12
CA ALA A 180 0.64 -20.61 1.24
C ALA A 180 -0.13 -21.41 2.30
N THR A 181 -1.40 -21.73 2.04
CA THR A 181 -2.25 -22.43 3.01
C THR A 181 -1.69 -23.83 3.29
N GLY A 182 -1.40 -24.11 4.55
CA GLY A 182 -0.80 -25.38 4.96
C GLY A 182 0.69 -25.51 4.64
N ASP A 183 1.38 -24.44 4.24
CA ASP A 183 2.84 -24.44 4.19
C ASP A 183 3.40 -24.36 5.62
N SER A 184 4.24 -25.32 5.99
CA SER A 184 4.87 -25.37 7.31
C SER A 184 5.96 -24.32 7.53
N THR A 185 6.40 -23.62 6.48
CA THR A 185 7.38 -22.54 6.58
C THR A 185 6.74 -21.16 6.51
N TRP A 186 5.39 -21.09 6.55
CA TRP A 186 4.72 -19.83 6.85
C TRP A 186 5.11 -19.37 8.26
N ALA A 187 5.51 -18.10 8.36
CA ALA A 187 5.69 -17.45 9.64
C ALA A 187 5.39 -15.96 9.53
N GLU A 188 5.02 -15.39 10.65
CA GLU A 188 4.77 -13.98 10.86
C GLU A 188 5.35 -13.58 12.21
N TRP A 189 6.03 -12.44 12.28
CA TRP A 189 6.65 -12.00 13.53
C TRP A 189 6.65 -10.49 13.72
N HIS A 190 6.36 -10.08 14.95
CA HIS A 190 6.69 -8.76 15.44
C HIS A 190 8.13 -8.77 15.95
N TYR A 191 8.89 -7.77 15.54
CA TYR A 191 10.26 -7.58 16.00
C TYR A 191 10.43 -6.16 16.52
N PHE A 192 10.92 -6.05 17.75
CA PHE A 192 11.25 -4.80 18.42
C PHE A 192 12.73 -4.76 18.71
N ASN A 193 13.33 -3.59 18.53
CA ASN A 193 14.71 -3.30 18.90
C ASN A 193 14.73 -2.07 19.81
N VAL A 194 15.43 -2.14 20.93
CA VAL A 194 15.63 -1.03 21.87
C VAL A 194 17.11 -0.80 22.10
N VAL A 195 17.54 0.45 21.94
CA VAL A 195 18.89 0.91 22.25
C VAL A 195 18.96 1.28 23.73
N LEU A 196 19.61 0.44 24.54
CA LEU A 196 19.78 0.70 25.97
C LEU A 196 20.84 1.76 26.22
N ASP A 197 21.96 1.64 25.51
CA ASP A 197 23.07 2.60 25.45
C ASP A 197 23.90 2.40 24.17
N ASP A 198 25.03 3.09 24.05
CA ASP A 198 25.90 3.10 22.86
C ASP A 198 26.49 1.73 22.50
N GLN A 199 26.47 0.77 23.41
CA GLN A 199 27.06 -0.57 23.21
C GLN A 199 26.04 -1.69 23.37
N ARG A 200 24.86 -1.41 23.95
CA ARG A 200 23.87 -2.43 24.31
C ARG A 200 22.54 -2.26 23.61
N TRP A 201 22.08 -3.34 22.99
CA TRP A 201 20.78 -3.44 22.32
C TRP A 201 20.00 -4.64 22.82
N VAL A 202 18.69 -4.50 22.88
CA VAL A 202 17.76 -5.59 23.17
C VAL A 202 16.83 -5.77 21.98
N TYR A 203 16.72 -7.01 21.54
CA TYR A 203 15.81 -7.44 20.48
C TYR A 203 14.75 -8.35 21.08
N VAL A 204 13.48 -8.06 20.79
CA VAL A 204 12.32 -8.85 21.22
C VAL A 204 11.59 -9.29 19.97
N THR A 205 11.56 -10.59 19.72
CA THR A 205 10.78 -11.17 18.61
C THR A 205 9.66 -12.03 19.17
N LEU A 206 8.44 -11.78 18.71
CA LEU A 206 7.30 -12.67 18.91
C LEU A 206 6.87 -13.18 17.54
N MET A 207 7.01 -14.48 17.33
CA MET A 207 6.77 -15.15 16.07
C MET A 207 5.64 -16.14 16.20
N LEU A 208 4.72 -16.18 15.23
CA LEU A 208 3.82 -17.29 14.99
C LEU A 208 4.22 -17.98 13.69
N GLY A 209 4.13 -19.29 13.62
CA GLY A 209 4.54 -20.01 12.41
C GLY A 209 4.19 -21.49 12.43
N GLY A 210 4.41 -22.13 11.28
CA GLY A 210 3.98 -23.50 11.00
C GLY A 210 2.73 -23.54 10.12
N ARG A 211 2.04 -24.68 10.11
CA ARG A 211 0.80 -24.86 9.34
C ARG A 211 -0.38 -24.22 10.08
N VAL A 212 -0.41 -22.88 10.07
CA VAL A 212 -1.41 -22.07 10.79
C VAL A 212 -2.83 -22.54 10.44
N GLY A 213 -3.61 -22.86 11.47
CA GLY A 213 -4.97 -23.39 11.34
C GLY A 213 -5.08 -24.91 11.37
N VAL A 214 -3.96 -25.65 11.36
CA VAL A 214 -3.95 -27.11 11.53
C VAL A 214 -3.56 -27.47 12.98
N PRO A 215 -4.48 -28.02 13.80
CA PRO A 215 -4.23 -28.25 15.22
C PRO A 215 -2.93 -29.02 15.50
N GLY A 216 -2.08 -28.46 16.36
CA GLY A 216 -0.79 -29.05 16.76
C GLY A 216 0.35 -28.96 15.74
N GLU A 217 0.14 -28.34 14.57
CA GLU A 217 1.17 -28.20 13.51
C GLU A 217 1.65 -26.74 13.34
N TRP A 218 1.30 -25.86 14.28
CA TRP A 218 1.77 -24.47 14.36
C TRP A 218 1.89 -24.05 15.83
N GLY A 219 2.45 -22.87 16.05
CA GLY A 219 2.61 -22.35 17.40
C GLY A 219 3.24 -20.96 17.43
N GLY A 220 3.64 -20.56 18.62
CA GLY A 220 4.33 -19.30 18.89
C GLY A 220 5.76 -19.52 19.35
N ARG A 221 6.62 -18.53 19.12
CA ARG A 221 7.98 -18.47 19.64
C ARG A 221 8.30 -17.06 20.12
N VAL A 222 8.96 -16.98 21.26
CA VAL A 222 9.59 -15.75 21.73
C VAL A 222 11.10 -15.90 21.60
N LEU A 223 11.76 -14.86 21.10
CA LEU A 223 13.21 -14.71 21.12
C LEU A 223 13.57 -13.38 21.77
N LEU A 224 14.33 -13.44 22.85
CA LEU A 224 14.93 -12.29 23.52
C LEU A 224 16.44 -12.33 23.28
N THR A 225 16.96 -11.36 22.55
CA THR A 225 18.40 -11.27 22.27
C THR A 225 18.96 -9.99 22.87
N ILE A 226 20.02 -10.11 23.67
CA ILE A 226 20.84 -8.96 24.06
C ILE A 226 22.13 -8.98 23.24
N ARG A 227 22.51 -7.81 22.74
CA ARG A 227 23.81 -7.58 22.12
C ARG A 227 24.56 -6.56 22.95
N ASP A 228 25.81 -6.86 23.23
CA ASP A 228 26.74 -6.01 23.97
C ASP A 228 28.14 -6.07 23.32
N SER A 229 29.15 -5.48 23.96
CA SER A 229 30.53 -5.47 23.47
C SER A 229 31.18 -6.87 23.43
N GLU A 230 30.65 -7.85 24.16
CA GLU A 230 31.18 -9.21 24.22
C GLU A 230 30.54 -10.14 23.19
N GLY A 231 29.45 -9.73 22.55
CA GLY A 231 28.76 -10.48 21.50
C GLY A 231 27.25 -10.37 21.63
N HIS A 232 26.55 -11.49 21.41
CA HIS A 232 25.12 -11.58 21.64
C HIS A 232 24.75 -12.83 22.44
N ARG A 233 23.66 -12.75 23.20
CA ARG A 233 23.07 -13.84 23.95
C ARG A 233 21.58 -13.88 23.67
N SER A 234 21.05 -15.06 23.42
CA SER A 234 19.65 -15.26 23.06
C SER A 234 18.95 -16.21 24.02
N PHE A 235 17.71 -15.88 24.36
CA PHE A 235 16.81 -16.70 25.16
C PHE A 235 15.56 -16.96 24.35
N GLU A 236 15.15 -18.22 24.23
CA GLU A 236 14.01 -18.61 23.43
C GLU A 236 12.97 -19.40 24.23
N ARG A 237 11.73 -19.33 23.77
CA ARG A 237 10.63 -20.13 24.32
C ARG A 237 9.60 -20.41 23.25
N ASP A 238 9.28 -21.69 23.09
CA ASP A 238 8.21 -22.16 22.22
C ASP A 238 6.88 -22.29 22.98
N PHE A 239 5.79 -22.07 22.24
CA PHE A 239 4.41 -22.12 22.72
C PHE A 239 3.56 -22.97 21.77
N PRO A 240 2.76 -23.91 22.29
CA PRO A 240 1.81 -24.66 21.46
C PRO A 240 0.69 -23.74 20.97
N ASP A 241 0.08 -24.08 19.83
CA ASP A 241 -1.09 -23.41 19.25
C ASP A 241 -2.21 -23.14 20.27
N ALA A 242 -2.46 -24.07 21.19
CA ALA A 242 -3.53 -23.98 22.18
C ALA A 242 -3.46 -22.73 23.10
N VAL A 243 -2.30 -22.07 23.22
CA VAL A 243 -2.12 -20.85 24.03
C VAL A 243 -1.85 -19.60 23.18
N VAL A 244 -1.85 -19.73 21.85
CA VAL A 244 -1.66 -18.61 20.94
C VAL A 244 -3.02 -17.97 20.63
N GLN A 245 -3.12 -16.65 20.80
CA GLN A 245 -4.32 -15.88 20.50
C GLN A 245 -3.96 -14.68 19.64
N PHE A 246 -4.67 -14.53 18.53
CA PHE A 246 -4.55 -13.39 17.62
C PHE A 246 -5.81 -13.23 16.76
N ASP A 247 -5.94 -12.08 16.11
CA ASP A 247 -6.88 -11.84 15.03
C ASP A 247 -6.21 -11.09 13.88
N THR A 248 -6.92 -10.93 12.76
CA THR A 248 -6.41 -10.25 11.55
C THR A 248 -6.91 -8.81 11.44
N THR A 249 -7.31 -8.20 12.56
CA THR A 249 -7.83 -6.83 12.62
C THR A 249 -6.90 -5.88 13.36
N SER A 250 -5.92 -6.43 14.07
CA SER A 250 -4.97 -5.70 14.90
C SER A 250 -3.62 -6.44 14.98
N PRO A 251 -2.54 -5.80 15.46
CA PRO A 251 -1.28 -6.46 15.79
C PRO A 251 -1.33 -7.22 17.13
N ASP A 252 -2.51 -7.41 17.73
CA ASP A 252 -2.61 -8.03 19.04
C ASP A 252 -2.25 -9.53 18.93
N LEU A 253 -1.15 -9.90 19.56
CA LEU A 253 -0.64 -11.27 19.64
C LEU A 253 -0.41 -11.65 21.10
N ARG A 254 -0.90 -12.82 21.52
CA ARG A 254 -0.69 -13.33 22.89
C ARG A 254 -0.24 -14.78 22.88
N PHE A 255 0.71 -15.10 23.75
CA PHE A 255 1.14 -16.46 24.07
C PHE A 255 0.90 -16.72 25.56
N GLY A 256 -0.33 -17.12 25.90
CA GLY A 256 -0.78 -17.26 27.27
C GLY A 256 -0.57 -15.96 28.08
N ASP A 257 -0.01 -16.08 29.28
CA ASP A 257 0.33 -14.98 30.19
C ASP A 257 1.82 -14.56 30.10
N GLN A 258 2.62 -15.27 29.29
CA GLN A 258 4.07 -15.15 29.28
C GLN A 258 4.58 -14.12 28.27
N ALA A 259 3.85 -13.91 27.18
CA ALA A 259 4.22 -12.95 26.16
C ALA A 259 3.00 -12.37 25.43
N GLN A 260 3.09 -11.10 25.04
CA GLN A 260 2.09 -10.41 24.26
C GLN A 260 2.65 -9.17 23.56
N VAL A 261 2.03 -8.81 22.45
CA VAL A 261 2.05 -7.47 21.83
C VAL A 261 0.59 -7.01 21.81
N ILE A 262 0.30 -5.85 22.39
CA ILE A 262 -1.04 -5.27 22.40
C ILE A 262 -0.97 -3.82 22.00
N LEU A 263 -1.73 -3.41 20.99
CA LEU A 263 -1.83 -2.02 20.56
C LEU A 263 -2.94 -1.31 21.35
N ARG A 264 -2.58 -0.23 22.06
CA ARG A 264 -3.52 0.63 22.79
C ARG A 264 -3.20 2.09 22.55
N ASP A 265 -4.18 2.84 22.06
CA ASP A 265 -4.10 4.27 21.80
C ASP A 265 -2.90 4.67 20.92
N GLY A 266 -2.47 3.76 20.04
CA GLY A 266 -1.30 3.95 19.18
C GLY A 266 0.04 3.56 19.79
N GLU A 267 0.08 3.05 21.03
CA GLU A 267 1.28 2.52 21.68
C GLU A 267 1.27 0.99 21.71
N TYR A 268 2.45 0.37 21.57
CA TYR A 268 2.62 -1.08 21.66
C TYR A 268 3.02 -1.47 23.07
N LEU A 269 2.15 -2.20 23.76
CA LEU A 269 2.43 -2.84 25.04
C LEU A 269 3.03 -4.21 24.78
N VAL A 270 4.33 -4.33 25.00
CA VAL A 270 5.11 -5.54 24.73
C VAL A 270 5.51 -6.17 26.06
N ARG A 271 5.14 -7.44 26.25
CA ARG A 271 5.65 -8.28 27.34
C ARG A 271 6.19 -9.56 26.73
N ALA A 272 7.35 -10.01 27.17
CA ALA A 272 7.91 -11.27 26.72
C ALA A 272 8.82 -11.85 27.79
N SER A 273 8.74 -13.18 27.99
CA SER A 273 9.57 -13.90 28.96
C SER A 273 10.12 -15.19 28.33
N ALA A 274 11.43 -15.41 28.47
CA ALA A 274 12.11 -16.63 28.01
C ALA A 274 13.17 -17.05 29.05
N GLY A 275 13.02 -18.24 29.62
CA GLY A 275 13.84 -18.66 30.78
C GLY A 275 13.66 -17.71 31.96
N ASN A 276 14.77 -17.20 32.51
CA ASN A 276 14.78 -16.21 33.60
C ASN A 276 14.80 -14.76 33.09
N SER A 277 14.71 -14.57 31.77
CA SER A 277 14.77 -13.28 31.11
C SER A 277 13.37 -12.74 30.83
N ARG A 278 13.16 -11.44 31.04
CA ARG A 278 11.87 -10.77 30.82
C ARG A 278 12.03 -9.36 30.28
N VAL A 279 11.17 -8.97 29.35
CA VAL A 279 10.98 -7.58 28.90
C VAL A 279 9.53 -7.20 29.12
N GLU A 280 9.30 -6.02 29.66
CA GLU A 280 7.99 -5.37 29.72
C GLU A 280 8.17 -3.90 29.35
N MET A 281 7.62 -3.49 28.21
CA MET A 281 7.82 -2.16 27.68
C MET A 281 6.60 -1.63 26.94
N THR A 282 6.47 -0.32 26.93
CA THR A 282 5.60 0.41 26.03
C THR A 282 6.46 1.06 24.97
N VAL A 283 6.19 0.77 23.69
CA VAL A 283 6.84 1.40 22.54
C VAL A 283 5.88 2.41 21.93
N THR A 284 6.30 3.67 21.87
CA THR A 284 5.52 4.79 21.36
C THR A 284 6.11 5.24 20.02
N PRO A 285 5.48 4.92 18.87
CA PRO A 285 5.92 5.37 17.57
C PRO A 285 5.89 6.90 17.44
N SER A 286 6.85 7.47 16.71
CA SER A 286 6.77 8.86 16.29
C SER A 286 5.80 9.02 15.11
N PRO A 287 4.88 10.00 15.14
CA PRO A 287 3.95 10.24 14.04
C PRO A 287 4.66 10.42 12.70
N GLY A 288 4.11 9.84 11.63
CA GLY A 288 4.65 9.99 10.27
C GLY A 288 5.93 9.18 9.97
N ARG A 289 6.59 8.62 10.99
CA ARG A 289 7.85 7.87 10.83
C ARG A 289 7.64 6.36 10.78
N PHE A 290 7.02 5.91 9.69
CA PHE A 290 6.74 4.50 9.44
C PHE A 290 6.94 4.15 7.95
N PHE A 291 7.22 2.88 7.67
CA PHE A 291 7.21 2.34 6.31
C PHE A 291 5.89 1.61 6.09
N PRO A 292 5.15 1.89 4.99
CA PRO A 292 3.84 1.27 4.76
C PRO A 292 3.98 -0.22 4.43
N PRO A 293 2.91 -1.02 4.59
CA PRO A 293 2.94 -2.43 4.23
C PRO A 293 3.33 -2.61 2.76
N ALA A 294 4.36 -3.41 2.50
CA ALA A 294 4.83 -3.70 1.16
C ALA A 294 4.96 -5.21 0.96
N GLN A 295 4.69 -5.67 -0.26
CA GLN A 295 5.00 -7.03 -0.67
C GLN A 295 6.41 -7.05 -1.26
N LEU A 296 7.36 -7.63 -0.54
CA LEU A 296 8.77 -7.68 -0.92
C LEU A 296 9.08 -8.82 -1.91
N GLY A 297 8.12 -9.72 -2.16
CA GLY A 297 8.28 -10.84 -3.11
C GLY A 297 7.57 -10.69 -4.45
N GLY A 298 7.97 -11.56 -5.40
CA GLY A 298 7.35 -11.74 -6.72
C GLY A 298 6.08 -12.60 -6.70
N THR A 299 5.75 -13.17 -7.86
CA THR A 299 4.61 -14.10 -7.96
C THR A 299 4.88 -15.43 -7.25
N GLN A 300 6.16 -15.75 -7.01
CA GLN A 300 6.61 -17.00 -6.39
C GLN A 300 6.98 -16.82 -4.91
N LEU A 301 7.56 -15.66 -4.55
CA LEU A 301 7.90 -15.32 -3.17
C LEU A 301 6.73 -14.59 -2.48
N ILE A 302 6.14 -15.24 -1.48
CA ILE A 302 5.15 -14.60 -0.60
C ILE A 302 5.91 -14.04 0.60
N SER A 303 6.25 -12.75 0.55
CA SER A 303 6.88 -12.03 1.66
C SER A 303 6.32 -10.63 1.73
N GLY A 304 5.83 -10.24 2.90
CA GLY A 304 5.36 -8.91 3.20
C GLY A 304 6.05 -8.33 4.43
N TYR A 305 6.09 -7.00 4.45
CA TYR A 305 6.89 -6.24 5.39
C TYR A 305 6.25 -4.89 5.69
N VAL A 306 6.27 -4.48 6.95
CA VAL A 306 5.86 -3.15 7.40
C VAL A 306 6.79 -2.72 8.53
N VAL A 307 7.06 -1.42 8.64
CA VAL A 307 7.79 -0.84 9.78
C VAL A 307 6.89 0.19 10.45
N PRO A 308 6.01 -0.21 11.39
CA PRO A 308 5.07 0.71 12.02
C PRO A 308 5.78 1.79 12.85
N ALA A 309 6.97 1.49 13.35
CA ALA A 309 7.74 2.39 14.20
C ALA A 309 9.20 2.43 13.75
N LEU A 310 9.47 3.15 12.65
CA LEU A 310 10.84 3.33 12.14
C LEU A 310 11.66 4.24 13.07
N HIS A 311 10.97 5.13 13.77
CA HIS A 311 11.46 5.87 14.92
C HIS A 311 10.44 5.81 16.04
N ALA A 312 10.87 5.42 17.24
CA ALA A 312 10.03 5.31 18.42
C ALA A 312 10.85 5.53 19.70
N THR A 313 10.13 5.68 20.81
CA THR A 313 10.71 5.58 22.16
C THR A 313 10.12 4.39 22.90
N ALA A 314 10.89 3.82 23.82
CA ALA A 314 10.49 2.75 24.70
C ALA A 314 10.67 3.15 26.17
N ARG A 315 9.69 2.76 26.99
CA ARG A 315 9.73 2.86 28.45
C ARG A 315 9.32 1.55 29.09
N GLY A 316 9.86 1.21 30.25
CA GLY A 316 9.53 -0.02 30.98
C GLY A 316 10.77 -0.68 31.58
N THR A 317 10.79 -2.00 31.69
CA THR A 317 11.86 -2.74 32.36
C THR A 317 12.36 -3.89 31.49
N VAL A 318 13.68 -4.07 31.46
CA VAL A 318 14.32 -5.25 30.88
C VAL A 318 15.14 -5.96 31.94
N CYS A 319 14.91 -7.26 32.11
CA CYS A 319 15.56 -8.12 33.07
C CYS A 319 16.32 -9.21 32.32
N LEU A 320 17.61 -8.96 32.07
CA LEU A 320 18.53 -9.86 31.38
C LEU A 320 19.84 -9.93 32.18
N PRO A 321 20.16 -11.08 32.79
CA PRO A 321 20.09 -11.39 34.25
C PRO A 321 19.94 -10.28 35.31
N VAL A 322 20.16 -9.01 34.99
CA VAL A 322 19.93 -7.86 35.89
C VAL A 322 18.78 -7.04 35.32
N CYS A 323 17.92 -6.51 36.20
CA CYS A 323 16.85 -5.62 35.78
C CYS A 323 17.35 -4.18 35.68
N GLU A 324 17.07 -3.55 34.54
CA GLU A 324 17.29 -2.12 34.31
C GLU A 324 16.01 -1.48 33.76
N GLU A 325 15.79 -0.23 34.16
CA GLU A 325 14.70 0.59 33.66
C GLU A 325 15.08 1.22 32.32
N MET A 326 14.11 1.24 31.41
CA MET A 326 14.12 1.96 30.16
C MET A 326 13.23 3.18 30.35
N ASP A 327 13.78 4.36 30.12
CA ASP A 327 13.02 5.60 30.08
C ASP A 327 13.43 6.38 28.83
N GLY A 328 12.46 6.61 27.94
CA GLY A 328 12.65 7.31 26.67
C GLY A 328 13.73 6.71 25.76
N LYS A 329 14.02 5.41 25.85
CA LYS A 329 15.07 4.76 25.05
C LYS A 329 14.66 4.68 23.59
N ARG A 330 15.60 4.87 22.66
CA ARG A 330 15.28 4.78 21.23
C ARG A 330 14.84 3.36 20.89
N ALA A 331 13.74 3.25 20.16
CA ALA A 331 13.16 1.99 19.77
C ALA A 331 12.81 1.95 18.28
N TYR A 332 12.65 0.73 17.78
CA TYR A 332 12.27 0.39 16.42
C TYR A 332 11.31 -0.81 16.47
N HIS A 333 10.32 -0.82 15.58
CA HIS A 333 9.42 -1.95 15.40
C HIS A 333 9.18 -2.22 13.92
N ASP A 334 9.37 -3.47 13.51
CA ASP A 334 8.87 -4.00 12.25
C ASP A 334 8.09 -5.30 12.41
N HIS A 335 7.37 -5.63 11.35
CA HIS A 335 6.52 -6.81 11.27
C HIS A 335 6.63 -7.40 9.87
N ASN A 336 6.90 -8.71 9.82
CA ASN A 336 7.16 -9.45 8.60
C ASN A 336 6.21 -10.66 8.56
N TRP A 337 5.73 -11.03 7.38
CA TRP A 337 4.93 -12.23 7.16
C TRP A 337 5.29 -12.88 5.83
N GLY A 338 5.14 -14.20 5.72
CA GLY A 338 5.43 -14.88 4.47
C GLY A 338 5.80 -16.35 4.58
N VAL A 339 6.19 -16.90 3.44
CA VAL A 339 6.80 -18.23 3.32
C VAL A 339 8.31 -18.06 3.37
N TRP A 340 8.97 -18.61 4.39
CA TRP A 340 10.38 -18.35 4.67
C TRP A 340 11.32 -19.50 4.26
N ARG A 341 10.80 -20.44 3.46
CA ARG A 341 11.62 -21.48 2.85
C ARG A 341 12.55 -20.83 1.82
N ASP A 342 13.84 -21.11 1.92
CA ASP A 342 14.85 -20.68 0.95
C ASP A 342 14.89 -19.15 0.74
N VAL A 343 14.46 -18.38 1.74
CA VAL A 343 14.55 -16.92 1.76
C VAL A 343 15.78 -16.49 2.54
N SER A 344 16.56 -15.57 1.97
CA SER A 344 17.57 -14.82 2.70
C SER A 344 17.29 -13.34 2.60
N TRP A 345 17.69 -12.58 3.62
CA TRP A 345 17.52 -11.15 3.62
C TRP A 345 18.66 -10.45 4.35
N GLU A 346 18.88 -9.20 3.99
CA GLU A 346 19.72 -8.26 4.72
C GLU A 346 18.92 -6.97 4.86
N TRP A 347 18.92 -6.37 6.04
CA TRP A 347 18.27 -5.09 6.25
C TRP A 347 19.01 -4.26 7.29
N GLY A 348 18.77 -2.97 7.28
CA GLY A 348 19.24 -2.05 8.29
C GLY A 348 18.30 -0.87 8.44
N ALA A 349 18.26 -0.34 9.65
CA ALA A 349 17.56 0.89 9.96
C ALA A 349 18.49 1.81 10.75
N ALA A 350 18.37 3.10 10.50
CA ALA A 350 19.04 4.14 11.26
C ALA A 350 18.05 5.29 11.47
N SER A 351 18.00 5.82 12.68
CA SER A 351 17.11 6.94 12.98
C SER A 351 17.78 7.93 13.93
N SER A 352 17.50 9.20 13.66
CA SER A 352 17.87 10.37 14.46
C SER A 352 16.61 11.13 14.84
N GLU A 353 16.77 12.25 15.56
CA GLU A 353 15.64 13.13 15.85
C GLU A 353 15.01 13.74 14.60
N SER A 354 15.70 13.83 13.46
CA SER A 354 15.20 14.55 12.27
C SER A 354 15.03 13.69 11.02
N VAL A 355 15.68 12.52 10.96
CA VAL A 355 15.66 11.64 9.77
C VAL A 355 15.66 10.18 10.21
N SER A 356 14.90 9.36 9.50
CA SER A 356 14.98 7.91 9.58
C SER A 356 15.23 7.30 8.21
N LEU A 357 16.09 6.28 8.18
CA LEU A 357 16.49 5.50 7.01
C LEU A 357 16.16 4.04 7.28
N LEU A 358 15.60 3.39 6.28
CA LEU A 358 15.37 1.95 6.21
C LEU A 358 15.91 1.46 4.87
N TYR A 359 16.62 0.35 4.87
CA TYR A 359 17.06 -0.30 3.65
C TYR A 359 17.08 -1.79 3.84
N GLY A 360 16.95 -2.53 2.75
CA GLY A 360 17.09 -3.96 2.78
C GLY A 360 17.01 -4.59 1.41
N VAL A 361 17.31 -5.88 1.41
CA VAL A 361 17.25 -6.74 0.24
C VAL A 361 16.70 -8.08 0.66
N VAL A 362 15.74 -8.59 -0.12
CA VAL A 362 15.19 -9.94 0.02
C VAL A 362 15.58 -10.75 -1.21
N ARG A 363 15.99 -12.00 -0.99
CA ARG A 363 16.40 -12.95 -2.03
C ARG A 363 15.63 -14.26 -1.83
N GLY A 364 14.94 -14.70 -2.89
CA GLY A 364 14.27 -16.00 -2.93
C GLY A 364 15.17 -17.14 -3.44
N ASP A 365 14.56 -18.32 -3.65
CA ASP A 365 15.24 -19.51 -4.16
C ASP A 365 15.98 -19.22 -5.48
N GLY A 366 17.22 -19.67 -5.58
CA GLY A 366 18.11 -19.44 -6.72
C GLY A 366 18.74 -18.05 -6.84
N GLY A 367 18.40 -17.07 -5.99
CA GLY A 367 19.00 -15.73 -5.98
C GLY A 367 18.63 -14.82 -7.16
N GLU A 368 17.71 -15.23 -8.03
CA GLU A 368 17.31 -14.46 -9.21
C GLU A 368 16.28 -13.35 -8.91
N GLU A 369 15.46 -13.49 -7.86
CA GLU A 369 14.55 -12.44 -7.39
C GLU A 369 15.20 -11.63 -6.26
N GLU A 370 16.10 -10.71 -6.62
CA GLU A 370 16.65 -9.71 -5.69
C GLU A 370 15.78 -8.46 -5.69
N ARG A 371 15.20 -8.12 -4.53
CA ARG A 371 14.46 -6.86 -4.34
C ARG A 371 15.14 -5.97 -3.32
N LEU A 372 15.84 -4.96 -3.81
CA LEU A 372 16.37 -3.87 -3.00
C LEU A 372 15.28 -2.84 -2.72
N PHE A 373 15.19 -2.41 -1.46
CA PHE A 373 14.41 -1.24 -1.07
C PHE A 373 15.26 -0.31 -0.22
N ALA A 374 14.99 0.99 -0.37
CA ALA A 374 15.51 2.04 0.48
C ALA A 374 14.40 3.07 0.70
N TYR A 375 14.28 3.54 1.93
CA TYR A 375 13.25 4.46 2.36
C TYR A 375 13.85 5.47 3.33
N VAL A 376 13.60 6.75 3.08
CA VAL A 376 14.03 7.86 3.92
C VAL A 376 12.82 8.71 4.25
N VAL A 377 12.67 9.04 5.53
CA VAL A 377 11.60 9.91 6.03
C VAL A 377 12.18 10.92 7.01
N ASP A 378 11.75 12.17 6.87
CA ASP A 378 12.03 13.29 7.75
C ASP A 378 10.77 13.68 8.56
N ASP A 379 10.92 14.63 9.48
CA ASP A 379 9.80 15.20 10.27
C ASP A 379 8.86 16.13 9.50
#